data_AF-A0A7W5HHM0-F1
#
_entry.id   AF-A0A7W5HHM0-F1
#
_cell.length_a   1.000
_cell.length_b   1.000
_cell.length_c   1.000
_cell.angle_alpha   90.00
_cell.angle_beta   90.00
_cell.angle_gamma   90.00
#
_symmetry.space_group_name_H-M   'P 1'
#
loop_
_entity.id
_entity.type
_entity.pdbx_description
1 polymer ?
#
loop_
_entity_poly.entity_id
_entity_poly.type
_entity_poly.pdbx_seq_one_letter_code
_entity_poly.pdbx_strand_id
1 'polypeptide(L)' 'MEHERYQELMWLCKGDLTEAEMKEGWHWCRDWDGLLVGPGMFETSACTCEERKP' A
#
# COMPACT_ATOMS: atom_id res chain seq x y z
N MET A 1 5.55 -6.61 15.36
CA MET A 1 4.59 -5.50 15.52
C MET A 1 4.11 -4.95 14.17
N GLU A 2 4.75 -5.28 13.04
CA GLU A 2 4.26 -4.91 11.69
C GLU A 2 3.05 -5.73 11.20
N HIS A 3 2.80 -6.90 11.79
CA HIS A 3 1.75 -7.82 11.32
C HIS A 3 0.33 -7.38 11.69
N GLU A 4 0.11 -6.71 12.82
CA GLU A 4 -1.25 -6.38 13.28
C GLU A 4 -1.91 -5.31 12.40
N ARG A 5 -1.17 -4.25 12.05
CA ARG A 5 -1.68 -3.19 11.17
C ARG A 5 -1.95 -3.69 9.75
N TYR A 6 -1.03 -4.51 9.22
CA TYR A 6 -1.22 -5.16 7.92
C TYR A 6 -2.45 -6.07 7.92
N GLN A 7 -2.63 -6.88 8.98
CA GLN A 7 -3.81 -7.73 9.13
C GLN A 7 -5.11 -6.93 9.23
N GLU A 8 -5.12 -5.81 9.94
CA GLU A 8 -6.28 -4.92 10.04
C GLU A 8 -6.70 -4.36 8.67
N LEU A 9 -5.72 -3.85 7.90
CA LEU A 9 -5.94 -3.32 6.55
C LEU A 9 -6.51 -4.36 5.59
N MET A 10 -6.03 -5.60 5.69
CA MET A 10 -6.48 -6.74 4.89
C MET A 10 -7.84 -7.28 5.35
N TRP A 11 -8.09 -7.32 6.67
CA TRP A 11 -9.35 -7.79 7.25
C TRP A 11 -10.53 -6.90 6.85
N LEU A 12 -10.31 -5.59 6.78
CA LEU A 12 -11.32 -4.63 6.36
C LEU A 12 -11.48 -4.53 4.83
N CYS A 13 -10.73 -5.34 4.05
CA CYS A 13 -10.76 -5.34 2.58
C CYS A 13 -10.74 -3.92 1.99
N LYS A 14 -9.66 -3.17 2.27
CA LYS A 14 -9.42 -1.73 1.99
C LYS A 14 -9.64 -0.83 3.21
N GLY A 15 -9.03 -1.17 4.35
CA GLY A 15 -8.91 -0.20 5.44
C GLY A 15 -8.21 1.09 4.96
N ASP A 16 -8.65 2.23 5.49
CA ASP A 16 -8.04 3.51 5.17
C ASP A 16 -6.59 3.57 5.68
N LEU A 17 -5.69 4.03 4.80
CA LEU A 17 -4.32 4.33 5.17
C LEU A 17 -4.29 5.70 5.85
N THR A 18 -3.47 5.81 6.88
CA THR A 18 -3.16 7.08 7.52
C THR A 18 -2.31 7.95 6.60
N GLU A 19 -2.31 9.27 6.81
CA GLU A 19 -1.45 10.18 6.06
C GLU A 19 0.04 9.86 6.23
N ALA A 20 0.44 9.29 7.36
CA ALA A 20 1.82 8.85 7.59
C ALA A 20 2.18 7.67 6.69
N GLU A 21 1.33 6.63 6.64
CA GLU A 21 1.52 5.45 5.78
C GLU A 21 1.58 5.85 4.30
N MET A 22 0.67 6.73 3.86
CA MET A 22 0.68 7.28 2.50
C MET A 22 1.93 8.13 2.23
N LYS A 23 2.42 8.89 3.22
CA LYS A 23 3.67 9.66 3.12
C LYS A 23 4.91 8.78 3.02
N GLU A 24 4.90 7.61 3.64
CA GLU A 24 5.95 6.61 3.52
C GLU A 24 5.91 5.92 2.15
N GLY A 25 4.74 5.87 1.51
CA GLY A 25 4.56 5.37 0.14
C GLY A 25 3.67 4.15 0.03
N TRP A 26 3.00 3.78 1.12
CA TRP A 26 1.97 2.76 1.11
C TRP A 26 0.73 3.25 0.36
N HIS A 27 0.17 2.40 -0.49
CA HIS A 27 -1.06 2.69 -1.21
C HIS A 27 -1.74 1.40 -1.69
N TRP A 28 -3.05 1.50 -1.94
CA TRP A 28 -3.81 0.43 -2.59
C TRP A 28 -3.64 0.53 -4.11
N CYS A 29 -2.87 -0.39 -4.69
CA CYS A 29 -2.50 -0.34 -6.10
C CYS A 29 -3.59 -0.93 -6.99
N ARG A 30 -4.07 -0.15 -7.98
CA ARG A 30 -5.10 -0.59 -8.93
C ARG A 30 -4.58 -1.56 -9.98
N ASP A 31 -3.30 -1.48 -10.33
CA ASP A 31 -2.68 -2.38 -11.31
C ASP A 31 -2.54 -3.80 -10.76
N TRP A 32 -2.48 -3.92 -9.44
CA TRP A 32 -2.41 -5.17 -8.70
C TRP A 32 -3.77 -5.51 -8.05
N ASP A 33 -4.88 -5.23 -8.75
CA ASP A 33 -6.25 -5.56 -8.32
C ASP A 33 -6.64 -5.02 -6.93
N GLY A 34 -6.08 -3.88 -6.53
CA GLY A 34 -6.30 -3.29 -5.21
C GLY A 34 -5.47 -3.95 -4.11
N LEU A 35 -4.29 -4.50 -4.43
CA LEU A 35 -3.29 -4.96 -3.47
C LEU A 35 -2.68 -3.79 -2.69
N LEU A 36 -2.45 -3.97 -1.39
CA LEU A 36 -1.66 -3.03 -0.60
C LEU A 36 -0.18 -3.19 -0.96
N VAL A 37 0.43 -2.13 -1.48
CA VAL A 37 1.85 -2.12 -1.84
C VAL A 37 2.54 -0.94 -1.15
N GLY A 38 3.84 -1.08 -0.88
CA GLY A 38 4.63 -0.05 -0.18
C GLY A 38 6.13 -0.14 -0.46
N PRO A 39 6.94 0.72 0.17
CA PRO A 39 8.39 0.75 -0.02
C PRO A 39 9.03 -0.61 0.21
N GLY A 40 9.93 -1.02 -0.69
CA GLY A 40 10.62 -2.31 -0.61
C GLY A 40 9.87 -3.50 -1.19
N MET A 41 8.61 -3.34 -1.62
CA MET A 41 7.87 -4.37 -2.36
C MET A 41 8.16 -4.28 -3.87
N PHE A 42 8.25 -5.44 -4.52
CA PHE A 42 8.50 -5.52 -5.97
C PHE A 42 7.35 -4.89 -6.77
N GLU A 43 6.13 -5.11 -6.31
CA GLU A 43 4.88 -4.61 -6.89
C GLU A 43 4.86 -3.09 -6.97
N THR A 44 5.42 -2.41 -5.96
CA THR A 44 5.57 -0.95 -5.91
C THR A 44 6.50 -0.43 -7.01
N SER A 45 7.57 -1.17 -7.33
CA SER A 45 8.51 -0.77 -8.39
C SER A 45 7.95 -0.91 -9.80
N ALA A 46 6.93 -1.75 -9.99
CA ALA A 46 6.32 -2.04 -11.27
C ALA A 46 4.94 -1.38 -11.44
N CYS A 47 4.35 -0.84 -10.37
CA CYS A 47 3.07 -0.17 -10.44
C CYS A 47 3.16 1.16 -11.21
N THR A 48 2.06 1.53 -11.85
CA THR A 48 1.91 2.78 -12.61
C THR A 48 1.21 3.87 -11.81
N CYS A 49 0.92 3.63 -10.54
CA CYS A 49 0.26 4.56 -9.65
C CYS A 49 1.03 5.90 -9.61
N GLU A 50 0.37 6.99 -9.99
CA GLU A 50 0.99 8.31 -10.12
C GLU A 50 1.48 8.88 -8.78
N GLU A 51 1.05 8.29 -7.67
CA GLU A 51 1.34 8.75 -6.31
C GLU A 51 2.81 8.61 -5.89
N ARG A 52 3.68 7.92 -6.66
CA ARG A 52 5.15 7.86 -6.47
C ARG A 52 5.84 7.14 -7.64
N LYS A 53 6.00 7.82 -8.77
CA LYS A 53 7.26 7.64 -9.52
C LYS A 53 8.32 8.48 -8.79
N PRO A 54 9.53 7.96 -8.55
CA PRO A 54 10.58 8.69 -7.81
C PRO A 54 10.86 10.06 -8.40
#